data_AF-A0AAW0L9U5-F1
#
_entry.id   AF-A0AAW0L9U5-F1
#
_cell.length_a   1.000
_cell.length_b   1.000
_cell.length_c   1.000
_cell.angle_alpha   90.00
_cell.angle_beta   90.00
_cell.angle_gamma   90.00
#
_symmetry.space_group_name_H-M   'P 1'
#
loop_
_entity.id
_entity.type
_entity.pdbx_description
1 polymer ?
#
loop_
_entity_poly.entity_id
_entity_poly.type
_entity_poly.pdbx_seq_one_letter_code
_entity_poly.pdbx_strand_id
1 'polypeptide(L)'
;MSMINNGSPGSSKEDMGNNLGTGDNADVCSSYKKSDELSRSSESEIELLGRSTPLHEAAQSGNVHKVLELLEQGLDPCCKDERGRTPYMLASEKEVRNSFRRFMASNLDKWDWDVAKVPSALTKEMEESQAAKQAEKDAKRKARAKELKKLRKAKEKKVQAQAALSQNTSKAAENQGSTSTSSLKNSQPSSGSQISKEEELKRALATEREKRAAAAERRIAAAAALNGQVNNAPLLPSTSLPKSGLAGDINCSCCNTSLAGIVPFHRYNYKYCSTSCMHVHREILEDE
;
A
#
# COMPACT_ATOMS: atom_id res chain seq x y z
N MET A 1 -44.53 -20.20 -19.79
CA MET A 1 -44.91 -20.49 -21.18
C MET A 1 -43.69 -20.42 -22.07
N SER A 2 -43.46 -21.51 -22.80
CA SER A 2 -42.43 -21.71 -23.81
C SER A 2 -42.83 -21.08 -25.15
N MET A 3 -41.87 -20.51 -25.89
CA MET A 3 -41.85 -20.33 -27.36
C MET A 3 -40.35 -20.25 -27.70
N ILE A 4 -39.63 -21.24 -28.23
CA ILE A 4 -39.71 -22.10 -29.43
C ILE A 4 -39.86 -21.33 -30.76
N ASN A 5 -38.95 -21.68 -31.70
CA ASN A 5 -38.98 -21.57 -33.17
C ASN A 5 -38.69 -20.18 -33.76
N ASN A 6 -38.05 -20.04 -34.93
CA ASN A 6 -37.41 -20.93 -35.91
C ASN A 6 -36.73 -20.01 -36.93
N GLY A 7 -35.76 -20.50 -37.71
CA GLY A 7 -35.45 -19.87 -39.00
C GLY A 7 -34.00 -19.92 -39.48
N SER A 8 -33.54 -21.10 -39.86
CA SER A 8 -32.63 -21.29 -41.01
C SER A 8 -33.41 -21.01 -42.33
N PRO A 9 -32.88 -21.16 -43.57
CA PRO A 9 -31.51 -21.37 -44.07
C PRO A 9 -31.20 -20.59 -45.39
N GLY A 10 -30.08 -20.91 -46.07
CA GLY A 10 -29.94 -20.89 -47.54
C GLY A 10 -28.92 -19.87 -48.08
N SER A 11 -27.71 -20.26 -48.52
CA SER A 11 -27.33 -20.97 -49.77
C SER A 11 -27.57 -20.19 -51.06
N SER A 12 -26.50 -19.60 -51.63
CA SER A 12 -26.16 -19.44 -53.07
C SER A 12 -24.94 -18.49 -53.13
N LYS A 13 -23.67 -18.86 -53.43
CA LYS A 13 -23.04 -19.52 -54.58
C LYS A 13 -23.01 -18.63 -55.84
N GLU A 14 -21.78 -18.39 -56.33
CA GLU A 14 -21.35 -18.06 -57.72
C GLU A 14 -21.66 -16.60 -58.18
N ASP A 15 -20.89 -15.85 -58.95
CA ASP A 15 -19.65 -16.05 -59.71
C ASP A 15 -19.05 -14.66 -60.10
N MET A 16 -17.85 -14.68 -60.68
CA MET A 16 -17.04 -13.61 -61.25
C MET A 16 -17.75 -12.61 -62.19
N GLY A 17 -17.19 -11.40 -62.30
CA GLY A 17 -17.35 -10.60 -63.53
C GLY A 17 -16.94 -9.13 -63.43
N ASN A 18 -15.75 -8.82 -63.95
CA ASN A 18 -15.19 -7.51 -64.28
C ASN A 18 -16.19 -6.43 -64.75
N ASN A 19 -15.96 -5.16 -64.39
CA ASN A 19 -15.86 -4.11 -65.40
C ASN A 19 -15.10 -2.86 -64.92
N LEU A 20 -14.21 -2.37 -65.77
CA LEU A 20 -13.53 -1.07 -65.69
C LEU A 20 -14.47 0.07 -66.12
N GLY A 21 -14.21 1.28 -65.63
CA GLY A 21 -14.74 2.53 -66.17
C GLY A 21 -14.76 3.64 -65.13
N THR A 22 -13.65 4.36 -64.94
CA THR A 22 -13.41 5.73 -65.45
C THR A 22 -14.15 6.81 -64.68
N GLY A 23 -13.39 7.73 -64.09
CA GLY A 23 -13.91 8.90 -63.38
C GLY A 23 -12.80 9.61 -62.62
N ASP A 24 -11.95 10.28 -63.40
CA ASP A 24 -10.87 11.18 -63.01
C ASP A 24 -11.23 12.12 -61.85
N ASN A 25 -10.23 12.50 -61.04
CA ASN A 25 -9.97 13.90 -60.68
C ASN A 25 -8.64 14.05 -59.90
N ALA A 26 -7.70 14.72 -60.57
CA ALA A 26 -6.55 15.51 -60.09
C ALA A 26 -5.43 14.79 -59.30
N ASP A 27 -4.26 14.53 -59.90
CA ASP A 27 -3.12 15.46 -60.11
C ASP A 27 -2.58 16.00 -58.77
N VAL A 28 -1.37 15.65 -58.29
CA VAL A 28 -0.02 15.89 -58.86
C VAL A 28 0.98 14.95 -58.12
N CYS A 29 1.61 13.95 -58.75
CA CYS A 29 2.96 13.89 -59.38
C CYS A 29 4.11 14.49 -58.51
N SER A 30 5.21 13.84 -58.13
CA SER A 30 6.04 12.88 -58.87
C SER A 30 7.10 12.22 -57.97
N SER A 31 7.31 10.91 -58.18
CA SER A 31 8.58 10.14 -58.17
C SER A 31 9.41 10.09 -56.87
N TYR A 32 9.86 8.94 -56.36
CA TYR A 32 10.63 7.89 -57.05
C TYR A 32 10.39 6.49 -56.46
N LYS A 33 10.45 5.50 -57.35
CA LYS A 33 10.36 4.04 -57.11
C LYS A 33 11.66 3.46 -56.52
N LYS A 34 11.59 2.44 -55.66
CA LYS A 34 12.31 1.16 -55.83
C LYS A 34 11.81 0.12 -54.81
N SER A 35 11.36 -1.01 -55.33
CA SER A 35 10.97 -2.25 -54.65
C SER A 35 12.18 -3.12 -54.29
N ASP A 36 12.00 -3.90 -53.23
CA ASP A 36 12.62 -5.21 -52.92
C ASP A 36 14.16 -5.35 -52.90
N GLU A 37 14.72 -5.59 -51.70
CA GLU A 37 15.80 -6.58 -51.54
C GLU A 37 15.85 -7.13 -50.09
N LEU A 38 15.83 -8.46 -49.97
CA LEU A 38 16.06 -9.22 -48.75
C LEU A 38 17.53 -9.21 -48.32
N SER A 39 17.76 -9.22 -46.99
CA SER A 39 18.80 -10.01 -46.30
C SER A 39 20.29 -9.84 -46.70
N ARG A 40 20.99 -8.95 -45.98
CA ARG A 40 22.40 -9.06 -45.47
C ARG A 40 22.73 -7.67 -44.87
N SER A 41 23.18 -7.46 -43.65
CA SER A 41 24.07 -8.17 -42.74
C SER A 41 23.70 -7.71 -41.33
N SER A 42 23.51 -8.60 -40.34
CA SER A 42 24.55 -8.89 -39.33
C SER A 42 25.54 -7.74 -39.13
N GLU A 43 25.60 -7.22 -37.90
CA GLU A 43 26.72 -6.46 -37.38
C GLU A 43 26.92 -5.08 -38.02
N SER A 44 25.96 -4.16 -37.83
CA SER A 44 26.42 -2.81 -37.51
C SER A 44 26.91 -2.86 -36.07
N GLU A 45 28.21 -3.11 -35.93
CA GLU A 45 29.04 -2.52 -34.89
C GLU A 45 28.61 -1.07 -34.69
N ILE A 46 27.59 -0.85 -33.88
CA ILE A 46 27.47 0.41 -33.21
C ILE A 46 28.32 0.22 -31.95
N GLU A 47 29.64 0.26 -32.17
CA GLU A 47 30.61 0.71 -31.20
C GLU A 47 30.32 2.20 -30.84
N LEU A 48 29.09 2.48 -30.39
CA LEU A 48 28.76 3.63 -29.58
C LEU A 48 29.23 3.30 -28.17
N LEU A 49 30.55 3.24 -28.03
CA LEU A 49 31.22 3.43 -26.75
C LEU A 49 30.85 4.84 -26.26
N GLY A 50 29.64 4.93 -25.70
CA GLY A 50 29.03 6.16 -25.24
C GLY A 50 28.20 6.93 -26.26
N ARG A 51 27.12 6.36 -26.82
CA ARG A 51 25.89 7.15 -26.93
C ARG A 51 24.69 6.30 -26.54
N SER A 52 23.70 6.97 -25.95
CA SER A 52 22.39 6.41 -25.61
C SER A 52 21.79 5.61 -26.79
N THR A 53 21.48 4.34 -26.55
CA THR A 53 20.80 3.47 -27.53
C THR A 53 19.30 3.80 -27.60
N PRO A 54 18.57 3.43 -28.67
CA PRO A 54 17.11 3.60 -28.71
C PRO A 54 16.40 2.91 -27.54
N LEU A 55 16.98 1.83 -27.00
CA LEU A 55 16.45 1.16 -25.81
C LEU A 55 16.61 2.00 -24.53
N HIS A 56 17.67 2.81 -24.42
CA HIS A 56 17.84 3.78 -23.33
C HIS A 56 16.79 4.90 -23.41
N GLU A 57 16.54 5.44 -24.60
CA GLU A 57 15.53 6.48 -24.81
C GLU A 57 14.10 5.96 -24.53
N ALA A 58 13.79 4.75 -24.99
CA ALA A 58 12.51 4.10 -24.70
C ALA A 58 12.32 3.86 -23.19
N ALA A 59 13.40 3.45 -22.48
CA ALA A 59 13.35 3.25 -21.04
C ALA A 59 13.20 4.57 -20.26
N GLN A 60 13.87 5.63 -20.70
CA GLN A 60 13.81 6.96 -20.09
C GLN A 60 12.45 7.64 -20.31
N SER A 61 11.88 7.49 -21.51
CA SER A 61 10.56 8.04 -21.87
C SER A 61 9.38 7.34 -21.19
N GLY A 62 9.61 6.18 -20.56
CA GLY A 62 8.56 5.42 -19.90
C GLY A 62 7.68 4.60 -20.85
N ASN A 63 8.07 4.47 -22.12
CA ASN A 63 7.24 3.82 -23.14
C ASN A 63 7.41 2.29 -23.13
N VAL A 64 6.52 1.62 -22.39
CA VAL A 64 6.50 0.15 -22.22
C VAL A 64 6.45 -0.60 -23.54
N HIS A 65 5.56 -0.17 -24.45
CA HIS A 65 5.37 -0.87 -25.73
C HIS A 65 6.63 -0.78 -26.59
N LYS A 66 7.29 0.40 -26.61
CA LYS A 66 8.51 0.58 -27.40
C LYS A 66 9.67 -0.23 -26.84
N VAL A 67 9.77 -0.34 -25.52
CA VAL A 67 10.78 -1.20 -24.87
C VAL A 67 10.60 -2.67 -25.26
N LEU A 68 9.37 -3.19 -25.22
CA LEU A 68 9.11 -4.58 -25.60
C LEU A 68 9.43 -4.84 -27.08
N GLU A 69 9.01 -3.96 -27.97
CA GLU A 69 9.28 -4.07 -29.41
C GLU A 69 10.80 -4.11 -29.70
N LEU A 70 11.58 -3.24 -29.06
CA LEU A 70 13.03 -3.20 -29.23
C LEU A 70 13.72 -4.45 -28.66
N LEU A 71 13.24 -4.98 -27.54
CA LEU A 71 13.74 -6.22 -26.96
C LEU A 71 13.44 -7.43 -27.87
N GLU A 72 12.24 -7.48 -28.46
CA GLU A 72 11.85 -8.50 -29.43
C GLU A 72 12.68 -8.44 -30.72
N GLN A 73 13.05 -7.23 -31.17
CA GLN A 73 14.00 -7.02 -32.28
C GLN A 73 15.42 -7.48 -31.96
N GLY A 74 15.71 -7.88 -30.72
CA GLY A 74 16.98 -8.44 -30.30
C GLY A 74 18.00 -7.41 -29.83
N LEU A 75 17.58 -6.18 -29.50
CA LEU A 75 18.48 -5.21 -28.89
C LEU A 75 18.93 -5.69 -27.51
N ASP A 76 20.23 -5.56 -27.25
CA ASP A 76 20.82 -6.02 -26.00
C ASP A 76 20.45 -5.09 -24.81
N PRO A 77 19.76 -5.61 -23.77
CA PRO A 77 19.45 -4.87 -22.55
C PRO A 77 20.68 -4.60 -21.66
N CYS A 78 21.82 -5.24 -21.94
CA CYS A 78 23.06 -5.11 -21.17
C CYS A 78 23.94 -3.94 -21.63
N CYS A 79 23.63 -3.33 -22.77
CA CYS A 79 24.35 -2.16 -23.28
C CYS A 79 24.39 -1.05 -22.25
N LYS A 80 25.55 -0.40 -22.09
CA LYS A 80 25.73 0.72 -21.17
C LYS A 80 25.88 2.03 -21.94
N ASP A 81 25.17 3.05 -21.49
CA ASP A 81 25.29 4.44 -21.95
C ASP A 81 26.67 5.04 -21.56
N GLU A 82 26.96 6.26 -22.02
CA GLU A 82 28.17 7.05 -21.68
C GLU A 82 28.48 7.09 -20.18
N ARG A 83 27.42 7.03 -19.37
CA ARG A 83 27.49 7.10 -17.91
C ARG A 83 27.57 5.73 -17.23
N GLY A 84 27.78 4.66 -17.99
CA GLY A 84 27.84 3.28 -17.49
C GLY A 84 26.49 2.73 -17.02
N ARG A 85 25.37 3.37 -17.40
CA ARG A 85 24.01 3.00 -16.99
C ARG A 85 23.39 2.09 -18.05
N THR A 86 22.67 1.06 -17.63
CA THR A 86 21.89 0.21 -18.53
C THR A 86 20.52 0.84 -18.79
N PRO A 87 19.79 0.44 -19.86
CA PRO A 87 18.42 0.90 -20.10
C PRO A 87 17.51 0.70 -18.88
N TYR A 88 17.68 -0.43 -18.17
CA TYR A 88 16.94 -0.71 -16.94
C TYR A 88 17.18 0.33 -15.83
N MET A 89 18.40 0.87 -15.70
CA MET A 89 18.71 1.91 -14.71
C MET A 89 18.08 3.26 -15.06
N LEU A 90 17.84 3.54 -16.34
CA LEU A 90 17.15 4.75 -16.77
C LEU A 90 15.63 4.67 -16.58
N ALA A 91 15.09 3.47 -16.46
CA ALA A 91 13.67 3.26 -16.26
C ALA A 91 13.22 3.76 -14.88
N SER A 92 12.60 4.94 -14.86
CA SER A 92 11.94 5.50 -13.67
C SER A 92 10.64 4.76 -13.33
N GLU A 93 9.89 4.36 -14.37
CA GLU A 93 8.58 3.76 -14.24
C GLU A 93 8.62 2.29 -13.81
N LYS A 94 7.71 1.91 -12.91
CA LYS A 94 7.59 0.52 -12.45
C LYS A 94 7.24 -0.42 -13.59
N GLU A 95 6.37 0.00 -14.51
CA GLU A 95 5.88 -0.86 -15.59
C GLU A 95 6.96 -1.14 -16.64
N VAL A 96 7.81 -0.15 -16.95
CA VAL A 96 8.96 -0.35 -17.83
C VAL A 96 9.95 -1.33 -17.20
N ARG A 97 10.28 -1.15 -15.91
CA ARG A 97 11.14 -2.11 -15.18
C ARG A 97 10.54 -3.51 -15.17
N ASN A 98 9.22 -3.62 -14.95
CA ASN A 98 8.52 -4.90 -15.00
C ASN A 98 8.61 -5.54 -16.40
N SER A 99 8.57 -4.75 -17.46
CA SER A 99 8.68 -5.25 -18.84
C SER A 99 10.04 -5.90 -19.10
N PHE A 100 11.14 -5.28 -18.67
CA PHE A 100 12.47 -5.93 -18.69
C PHE A 100 12.50 -7.22 -17.86
N ARG A 101 11.87 -7.21 -16.68
CA ARG A 101 11.81 -8.38 -15.79
C ARG A 101 10.94 -9.53 -16.33
N ARG A 102 9.86 -9.22 -17.07
CA ARG A 102 9.01 -10.20 -17.77
C ARG A 102 9.73 -10.75 -18.99
N PHE A 103 10.40 -9.89 -19.77
CA PHE A 103 11.17 -10.31 -20.94
C PHE A 103 12.38 -11.19 -20.57
N MET A 104 13.06 -10.88 -19.45
CA MET A 104 14.07 -11.77 -18.85
C MET A 104 13.51 -13.16 -18.57
N ALA A 105 12.32 -13.26 -17.98
CA ALA A 105 11.72 -14.55 -17.63
C ALA A 105 11.51 -15.45 -18.86
N SER A 106 11.22 -14.84 -20.02
CA SER A 106 11.08 -15.54 -21.31
C SER A 106 12.41 -15.81 -22.01
N ASN A 107 13.49 -15.08 -21.67
CA ASN A 107 14.78 -15.12 -22.36
C ASN A 107 15.95 -15.21 -21.36
N LEU A 108 15.88 -16.14 -20.41
CA LEU A 108 16.89 -16.30 -19.35
C LEU A 108 18.29 -16.64 -19.89
N ASP A 109 18.36 -17.30 -21.04
CA ASP A 109 19.62 -17.83 -21.60
C ASP A 109 20.24 -16.94 -22.69
N LYS A 110 19.53 -15.88 -23.11
CA LYS A 110 19.93 -15.09 -24.30
C LYS A 110 20.85 -13.90 -23.98
N TRP A 111 20.80 -13.39 -22.75
CA TRP A 111 21.61 -12.24 -22.32
C TRP A 111 22.09 -12.40 -20.88
N ASP A 112 23.21 -11.75 -20.54
CA ASP A 112 23.75 -11.70 -19.19
C ASP A 112 22.98 -10.66 -18.34
N TRP A 113 21.84 -11.10 -17.79
CA TRP A 113 20.94 -10.26 -17.00
C TRP A 113 21.55 -9.69 -15.71
N ASP A 114 22.63 -10.30 -15.22
CA ASP A 114 23.40 -9.80 -14.08
C ASP A 114 24.18 -8.52 -14.47
N VAL A 115 24.74 -8.48 -15.69
CA VAL A 115 25.35 -7.26 -16.25
C VAL A 115 24.31 -6.17 -16.50
N ALA A 116 23.08 -6.53 -16.89
CA ALA A 116 21.96 -5.59 -17.04
C ALA A 116 21.47 -4.98 -15.70
N LYS A 117 21.92 -5.52 -14.56
CA LYS A 117 21.51 -5.17 -13.18
C LYS A 117 20.00 -5.24 -12.94
N VAL A 118 19.34 -6.24 -13.53
CA VAL A 118 17.90 -6.46 -13.32
C VAL A 118 17.70 -7.41 -12.13
N PRO A 119 17.27 -6.94 -10.93
CA PRO A 119 17.51 -7.67 -9.66
C PRO A 119 16.75 -9.00 -9.44
N SER A 120 15.87 -9.43 -10.35
CA SER A 120 15.20 -10.74 -10.35
C SER A 120 14.13 -10.75 -11.44
N ALA A 121 13.98 -11.83 -12.20
CA ALA A 121 12.83 -12.03 -13.10
C ALA A 121 11.51 -11.84 -12.31
N LEU A 122 10.58 -11.07 -12.87
CA LEU A 122 9.22 -10.90 -12.33
C LEU A 122 8.34 -11.82 -13.16
N THR A 123 8.04 -13.00 -12.62
CA THR A 123 7.15 -13.92 -13.29
C THR A 123 5.72 -13.39 -13.23
N LYS A 124 4.97 -13.60 -14.31
CA LYS A 124 3.55 -13.24 -14.42
C LYS A 124 2.73 -13.84 -13.26
N GLU A 125 3.08 -15.05 -12.84
CA GLU A 125 2.47 -15.75 -11.70
C GLU A 125 2.69 -15.02 -10.36
N MET A 126 3.87 -14.45 -10.13
CA MET A 126 4.17 -13.67 -8.92
C MET A 126 3.40 -12.33 -8.90
N GLU A 127 3.19 -11.71 -10.05
CA GLU A 127 2.39 -10.50 -10.19
C GLU A 127 0.90 -10.76 -9.91
N GLU A 128 0.37 -11.84 -10.47
CA GLU A 128 -1.01 -12.28 -10.23
C GLU A 128 -1.24 -12.68 -8.77
N SER A 129 -0.28 -13.34 -8.12
CA SER A 129 -0.34 -13.65 -6.69
C SER A 129 -0.34 -12.39 -5.80
N GLN A 130 0.47 -11.38 -6.14
CA GLN A 130 0.47 -10.11 -5.42
C GLN A 130 -0.83 -9.34 -5.62
N ALA A 131 -1.36 -9.30 -6.85
CA ALA A 131 -2.62 -8.68 -7.18
C ALA A 131 -3.79 -9.37 -6.46
N ALA A 132 -3.81 -10.71 -6.43
CA ALA A 132 -4.81 -11.49 -5.71
C ALA A 132 -4.74 -11.23 -4.19
N LYS A 133 -3.55 -11.26 -3.59
CA LYS A 133 -3.36 -10.93 -2.16
C LYS A 133 -3.80 -9.50 -1.83
N GLN A 134 -3.54 -8.55 -2.72
CA GLN A 134 -3.95 -7.16 -2.52
C GLN A 134 -5.47 -7.00 -2.66
N ALA A 135 -6.07 -7.61 -3.69
CA ALA A 135 -7.51 -7.62 -3.91
C ALA A 135 -8.26 -8.28 -2.74
N GLU A 136 -7.73 -9.37 -2.18
CA GLU A 136 -8.29 -10.03 -0.99
C GLU A 136 -8.27 -9.11 0.23
N LYS A 137 -7.14 -8.44 0.50
CA LYS A 137 -7.02 -7.47 1.60
C LYS A 137 -8.01 -6.31 1.44
N ASP A 138 -8.14 -5.78 0.22
CA ASP A 138 -9.05 -4.67 -0.06
C ASP A 138 -10.52 -5.09 0.01
N ALA A 139 -10.86 -6.30 -0.45
CA ALA A 139 -12.18 -6.89 -0.29
C ALA A 139 -12.53 -7.08 1.18
N LYS A 140 -11.61 -7.61 2.00
CA LYS A 140 -11.78 -7.76 3.45
C LYS A 140 -11.97 -6.43 4.16
N ARG A 141 -11.19 -5.40 3.79
CA ARG A 141 -11.34 -4.04 4.33
C ARG A 141 -12.70 -3.44 3.97
N LYS A 142 -13.14 -3.60 2.72
CA LYS A 142 -14.44 -3.12 2.23
C LYS A 142 -15.60 -3.84 2.91
N ALA A 143 -15.50 -5.15 3.13
CA ALA A 143 -16.49 -5.93 3.87
C ALA A 143 -16.62 -5.44 5.32
N ARG A 144 -15.50 -5.29 6.03
CA ARG A 144 -15.47 -4.78 7.41
C ARG A 144 -16.04 -3.35 7.52
N ALA A 145 -15.75 -2.49 6.54
CA ALA A 145 -16.29 -1.14 6.50
C ALA A 145 -17.83 -1.12 6.30
N LYS A 146 -18.35 -1.99 5.41
CA LYS A 146 -19.80 -2.14 5.20
C LYS A 146 -20.50 -2.67 6.45
N GLU A 147 -19.91 -3.65 7.13
CA GLU A 147 -20.44 -4.21 8.38
C GLU A 147 -20.48 -3.15 9.49
N LEU A 148 -19.38 -2.40 9.69
CA LEU A 148 -19.31 -1.32 10.67
C LEU A 148 -20.35 -0.22 10.40
N LYS A 149 -20.58 0.13 9.13
CA LYS A 149 -21.61 1.11 8.75
C LYS A 149 -23.02 0.61 9.07
N LYS A 150 -23.32 -0.68 8.82
CA LYS A 150 -24.60 -1.30 9.19
C LYS A 150 -24.80 -1.30 10.71
N LEU A 151 -23.77 -1.68 11.47
CA LEU A 151 -23.78 -1.66 12.94
C LEU A 151 -24.02 -0.25 13.50
N ARG A 152 -23.36 0.78 12.94
CA ARG A 152 -23.58 2.18 13.35
C ARG A 152 -25.01 2.63 13.09
N LYS A 153 -25.56 2.39 11.90
CA LYS A 153 -26.96 2.74 11.57
C LYS A 153 -27.96 1.98 12.45
N ALA A 154 -27.68 0.72 12.79
CA ALA A 154 -28.53 -0.05 13.70
C ALA A 154 -28.49 0.49 15.14
N LYS A 155 -27.31 0.86 15.65
CA LYS A 155 -27.15 1.49 16.97
C LYS A 155 -27.87 2.83 17.04
N GLU A 156 -27.72 3.66 16.02
CA GLU A 156 -28.39 4.97 15.93
C GLU A 156 -29.92 4.82 15.94
N LYS A 157 -30.48 3.87 15.17
CA LYS A 157 -31.91 3.55 15.21
C LYS A 157 -32.38 3.06 16.58
N LYS A 158 -31.58 2.24 17.27
CA LYS A 158 -31.90 1.78 18.64
C LYS A 158 -31.90 2.93 19.64
N VAL A 159 -30.92 3.84 19.56
CA VAL A 159 -30.85 5.03 20.40
C VAL A 159 -32.05 5.95 20.15
N GLN A 160 -32.43 6.17 18.89
CA GLN A 160 -33.62 6.97 18.53
C GLN A 160 -34.92 6.32 19.05
N ALA A 161 -35.10 5.01 18.88
CA ALA A 161 -36.27 4.30 19.40
C ALA A 161 -36.35 4.33 20.94
N GLN A 162 -35.21 4.19 21.62
CA GLN A 162 -35.13 4.27 23.08
C GLN A 162 -35.42 5.70 23.57
N ALA A 163 -34.96 6.73 22.87
CA ALA A 163 -35.28 8.12 23.18
C ALA A 163 -36.79 8.41 23.00
N ALA A 164 -37.43 7.87 21.96
CA ALA A 164 -38.86 8.02 21.73
C ALA A 164 -39.72 7.32 22.80
N LEU A 165 -39.31 6.13 23.27
CA LEU A 165 -39.98 5.43 24.37
C LEU A 165 -39.92 6.21 25.69
N SER A 166 -38.77 6.81 26.01
CA SER A 166 -38.60 7.64 27.22
C SER A 166 -39.44 8.93 27.21
N GLN A 167 -39.76 9.49 26.03
CA GLN A 167 -40.63 10.67 25.90
C GLN A 167 -42.12 10.34 26.04
N ASN A 168 -42.53 9.09 25.80
CA ASN A 168 -43.91 8.65 25.99
C ASN A 168 -44.19 8.27 27.45
N THR A 169 -43.20 7.77 28.20
CA THR A 169 -43.35 7.48 29.63
C THR A 169 -43.52 8.73 30.49
N SER A 170 -43.01 9.89 30.07
CA SER A 170 -43.21 11.16 30.77
C SER A 170 -44.57 11.83 30.47
N LYS A 171 -45.26 11.47 29.39
CA LYS A 171 -46.63 11.97 29.08
C LYS A 171 -47.76 11.14 29.71
N ALA A 172 -47.48 9.91 30.14
CA ALA A 172 -48.45 9.06 30.84
C ALA A 172 -48.54 9.34 32.36
N ALA A 173 -47.64 10.17 32.91
CA ALA A 173 -47.63 10.52 34.34
C ALA A 173 -48.51 11.73 34.71
N GLU A 174 -49.10 12.45 33.74
CA GLU A 174 -49.89 13.67 33.99
C GLU A 174 -51.41 13.48 33.99
N ASN A 175 -51.92 12.23 33.96
CA ASN A 175 -53.37 12.01 33.96
C ASN A 175 -53.82 10.86 34.88
N GLN A 176 -53.46 10.96 36.17
CA GLN A 176 -54.26 10.38 37.26
C GLN A 176 -54.36 11.42 38.38
N GLY A 177 -55.61 11.78 38.68
CA GLY A 177 -55.97 12.92 39.51
C GLY A 177 -55.72 12.76 41.01
N SER A 178 -55.90 13.89 41.67
CA SER A 178 -56.29 14.06 43.07
C SER A 178 -57.05 12.88 43.67
N THR A 179 -56.62 12.37 44.83
CA THR A 179 -57.39 12.30 46.10
C THR A 179 -56.45 11.91 47.26
N SER A 180 -56.71 12.49 48.43
CA SER A 180 -55.94 12.55 49.68
C SER A 180 -55.84 11.25 50.52
N THR A 181 -55.02 11.34 51.60
CA THR A 181 -54.97 10.49 52.83
C THR A 181 -54.24 9.16 52.70
N SER A 182 -53.56 8.54 53.67
CA SER A 182 -52.99 8.86 54.99
C SER A 182 -52.14 7.62 55.40
N SER A 183 -51.31 7.73 56.46
CA SER A 183 -50.92 6.61 57.34
C SER A 183 -49.75 5.66 56.97
N LEU A 184 -48.63 5.87 57.67
CA LEU A 184 -47.89 4.94 58.55
C LEU A 184 -47.88 3.40 58.31
N LYS A 185 -46.63 2.88 58.36
CA LYS A 185 -46.13 1.55 58.82
C LYS A 185 -46.18 0.35 57.85
N ASN A 186 -45.00 -0.23 57.56
CA ASN A 186 -44.45 -1.45 58.22
C ASN A 186 -43.62 -2.36 57.26
N SER A 187 -42.38 -2.68 57.69
CA SER A 187 -41.63 -3.94 57.56
C SER A 187 -41.78 -4.88 56.33
N GLN A 188 -40.66 -5.12 55.62
CA GLN A 188 -39.95 -6.41 55.41
C GLN A 188 -39.15 -6.40 54.08
N PRO A 189 -37.87 -6.80 54.04
CA PRO A 189 -37.12 -6.97 52.80
C PRO A 189 -37.14 -8.44 52.34
N SER A 190 -37.84 -8.73 51.25
CA SER A 190 -37.74 -10.03 50.55
C SER A 190 -36.86 -9.89 49.30
N SER A 191 -35.65 -10.45 49.44
CA SER A 191 -34.74 -10.97 48.42
C SER A 191 -35.24 -10.98 46.96
N GLY A 192 -34.70 -10.07 46.16
CA GLY A 192 -34.74 -10.08 44.70
C GLY A 192 -34.00 -8.86 44.18
N SER A 193 -32.67 -8.91 44.11
CA SER A 193 -31.81 -7.79 43.68
C SER A 193 -32.19 -7.28 42.28
N GLN A 194 -33.08 -6.30 42.23
CA GLN A 194 -33.15 -5.37 41.11
C GLN A 194 -31.95 -4.44 41.24
N ILE A 195 -30.81 -4.87 40.68
CA ILE A 195 -29.67 -4.00 40.46
C ILE A 195 -30.18 -2.81 39.65
N SER A 196 -29.98 -1.61 40.19
CA SER A 196 -30.44 -0.39 39.54
C SER A 196 -29.77 -0.24 38.16
N LYS A 197 -30.48 0.33 37.17
CA LYS A 197 -29.90 0.64 35.83
C LYS A 197 -28.56 1.39 35.92
N GLU A 198 -28.37 2.14 36.99
CA GLU A 198 -27.13 2.86 37.29
C GLU A 198 -25.98 1.94 37.70
N GLU A 199 -26.23 0.94 38.55
CA GLU A 199 -25.22 -0.07 38.91
C GLU A 199 -24.84 -0.98 37.75
N GLU A 200 -25.77 -1.26 36.84
CA GLU A 200 -25.47 -2.01 35.61
C GLU A 200 -24.55 -1.20 34.68
N LEU A 201 -24.81 0.10 34.52
CA LEU A 201 -23.97 1.00 33.74
C LEU A 201 -22.57 1.14 34.38
N LYS A 202 -22.50 1.22 35.71
CA LYS A 202 -21.23 1.28 36.44
C LYS A 202 -20.41 0.00 36.28
N ARG A 203 -21.06 -1.17 36.31
CA ARG A 203 -20.42 -2.45 36.00
C ARG A 203 -19.96 -2.53 34.55
N ALA A 204 -20.75 -2.06 33.58
CA ALA A 204 -20.36 -2.03 32.18
C ALA A 204 -19.11 -1.14 31.96
N LEU A 205 -19.06 0.05 32.56
CA LEU A 205 -17.89 0.94 32.51
C LEU A 205 -16.66 0.32 33.18
N ALA A 206 -16.83 -0.38 34.31
CA ALA A 206 -15.72 -1.10 34.96
C ALA A 206 -15.16 -2.19 34.04
N THR A 207 -16.02 -2.98 33.38
CA THR A 207 -15.56 -4.01 32.43
C THR A 207 -14.90 -3.42 31.17
N GLU A 208 -15.33 -2.23 30.72
CA GLU A 208 -14.70 -1.53 29.60
C GLU A 208 -13.31 -1.01 29.98
N ARG A 209 -13.19 -0.42 31.18
CA ARG A 209 -11.92 0.02 31.76
C ARG A 209 -10.95 -1.15 31.93
N GLU A 210 -11.42 -2.28 32.45
CA GLU A 210 -10.62 -3.50 32.62
C GLU A 210 -10.15 -4.07 31.27
N LYS A 211 -11.04 -4.15 30.27
CA LYS A 211 -10.67 -4.56 28.91
C LYS A 211 -9.63 -3.64 28.28
N ARG A 212 -9.73 -2.34 28.53
CA ARG A 212 -8.77 -1.34 28.05
C ARG A 212 -7.41 -1.50 28.74
N ALA A 213 -7.40 -1.76 30.06
CA ALA A 213 -6.18 -2.05 30.81
C ALA A 213 -5.50 -3.33 30.31
N ALA A 214 -6.24 -4.44 30.17
CA ALA A 214 -5.71 -5.70 29.65
C ALA A 214 -5.15 -5.58 28.21
N ALA A 215 -5.76 -4.75 27.37
CA ALA A 215 -5.24 -4.47 26.04
C ALA A 215 -3.94 -3.66 26.07
N ALA A 216 -3.77 -2.75 27.03
CA ALA A 216 -2.53 -2.00 27.23
C ALA A 216 -1.42 -2.92 27.76
N GLU A 217 -1.72 -3.77 28.75
CA GLU A 217 -0.78 -4.76 29.30
C GLU A 217 -0.27 -5.72 28.22
N ARG A 218 -1.15 -6.22 27.34
CA ARG A 218 -0.71 -7.06 26.20
C ARG A 218 0.23 -6.34 25.23
N ARG A 219 0.02 -5.03 25.00
CA ARG A 219 0.94 -4.24 24.16
C ARG A 219 2.29 -4.05 24.84
N ILE A 220 2.29 -3.79 26.15
CA ILE A 220 3.52 -3.66 26.94
C ILE A 220 4.29 -4.98 26.98
N ALA A 221 3.60 -6.11 27.22
CA ALA A 221 4.20 -7.44 27.20
C ALA A 221 4.77 -7.80 25.82
N ALA A 222 4.06 -7.48 24.73
CA ALA A 222 4.56 -7.70 23.38
C ALA A 222 5.79 -6.84 23.06
N ALA A 223 5.81 -5.57 23.50
CA ALA A 223 6.97 -4.71 23.35
C ALA A 223 8.17 -5.21 24.16
N ALA A 224 7.94 -5.69 25.39
CA ALA A 224 8.98 -6.29 26.22
C ALA A 224 9.54 -7.59 25.62
N ALA A 225 8.69 -8.44 25.02
CA ALA A 225 9.11 -9.65 24.34
C ALA A 225 10.02 -9.38 23.13
N LEU A 226 9.75 -8.32 22.37
CA LEU A 226 10.62 -7.90 21.26
C LEU A 226 11.98 -7.36 21.75
N ASN A 227 12.04 -6.80 22.95
CA ASN A 227 13.28 -6.28 23.53
C ASN A 227 14.14 -7.38 24.19
N GLY A 228 13.56 -8.55 24.51
CA GLY A 228 14.26 -9.70 25.10
C GLY A 228 15.12 -10.52 24.14
N GLN A 229 15.05 -10.26 22.83
CA GLN A 229 15.80 -11.00 21.79
C GLN A 229 17.15 -10.39 21.39
N VAL A 230 17.57 -9.29 22.01
CA VAL A 230 18.82 -8.58 21.64
C VAL A 230 20.06 -9.06 22.42
N ASN A 231 19.92 -9.99 23.37
CA ASN A 231 21.02 -10.31 24.32
C ASN A 231 21.62 -11.72 24.23
N ASN A 232 21.49 -12.46 23.11
CA ASN A 232 22.24 -13.71 22.95
C ASN A 232 22.65 -13.95 21.49
N ALA A 233 23.84 -13.48 21.11
CA ALA A 233 24.63 -14.03 20.01
C ALA A 233 26.13 -13.93 20.36
N PRO A 234 26.95 -14.97 20.09
CA PRO A 234 28.35 -15.00 20.50
C PRO A 234 29.26 -14.18 19.57
N LEU A 235 30.27 -13.59 20.20
CA LEU A 235 31.38 -12.82 19.62
C LEU A 235 32.24 -13.70 18.69
N LEU A 236 32.53 -13.21 17.48
CA LEU A 236 33.76 -13.51 16.74
C LEU A 236 34.26 -12.26 15.97
N PRO A 237 35.57 -12.14 15.72
CA PRO A 237 36.27 -10.86 15.74
C PRO A 237 36.40 -10.23 14.34
N SER A 238 35.95 -8.98 14.23
CA SER A 238 36.27 -8.13 13.07
C SER A 238 37.58 -7.39 13.31
N THR A 239 38.59 -7.81 12.57
CA THR A 239 39.87 -7.13 12.38
C THR A 239 39.69 -5.79 11.64
N SER A 240 40.03 -4.69 12.34
CA SER A 240 40.84 -3.54 11.88
C SER A 240 40.67 -3.02 10.43
N LEU A 241 40.46 -1.73 10.14
CA LEU A 241 41.17 -0.52 10.61
C LEU A 241 40.37 0.75 10.13
N PRO A 242 40.80 2.01 10.34
CA PRO A 242 40.20 2.95 11.28
C PRO A 242 39.56 4.18 10.59
N LYS A 243 38.65 4.87 11.27
CA LYS A 243 38.34 6.28 10.96
C LYS A 243 38.36 7.10 12.23
N SER A 244 39.52 7.68 12.46
CA SER A 244 39.82 8.64 13.53
C SER A 244 39.20 10.01 13.24
N GLY A 245 38.69 10.63 14.31
CA GLY A 245 38.45 12.09 14.44
C GLY A 245 37.00 12.50 14.14
N LEU A 246 36.17 12.95 15.06
CA LEU A 246 36.36 13.46 16.42
C LEU A 246 35.15 12.96 17.23
N ALA A 247 35.37 12.07 18.20
CA ALA A 247 34.38 11.83 19.24
C ALA A 247 34.43 13.04 20.19
N GLY A 248 33.87 14.16 19.74
CA GLY A 248 33.49 15.22 20.67
C GLY A 248 32.47 14.62 21.63
N ASP A 249 32.71 14.77 22.92
CA ASP A 249 31.79 14.31 23.95
C ASP A 249 30.37 14.77 23.58
N ILE A 250 29.49 13.81 23.28
CA ILE A 250 28.10 14.13 23.01
C ILE A 250 27.48 14.38 24.38
N ASN A 251 27.34 15.63 24.78
CA ASN A 251 26.70 16.00 26.05
C ASN A 251 25.20 16.23 25.89
N CYS A 252 24.44 16.00 26.95
CA CYS A 252 23.02 16.32 27.01
C CYS A 252 22.80 17.84 26.91
N SER A 253 21.95 18.29 25.99
CA SER A 253 21.64 19.71 25.80
C SER A 253 20.92 20.36 27.00
N CYS A 254 20.39 19.57 27.94
CA CYS A 254 19.71 20.08 29.14
C CYS A 254 20.62 20.12 30.38
N CYS A 255 21.28 19.00 30.70
CA CYS A 255 22.04 18.83 31.94
C CYS A 255 23.54 18.63 31.73
N ASN A 256 24.01 18.76 30.48
CA ASN A 256 25.41 18.63 30.08
C ASN A 256 26.11 17.30 30.44
N THR A 257 25.35 16.27 30.86
CA THR A 257 25.88 14.94 31.17
C THR A 257 26.36 14.25 29.89
N SER A 258 27.49 13.53 29.95
CA SER A 258 28.00 12.76 28.81
C SER A 258 27.00 11.69 28.38
N LEU A 259 26.73 11.63 27.08
CA LEU A 259 25.89 10.63 26.43
C LEU A 259 26.72 9.48 25.83
N ALA A 260 28.02 9.41 26.17
CA ALA A 260 28.87 8.31 25.77
C ALA A 260 28.30 6.98 26.29
N GLY A 261 28.07 6.03 25.38
CA GLY A 261 27.57 4.69 25.74
C GLY A 261 26.07 4.57 25.99
N ILE A 262 25.29 5.64 25.86
CA ILE A 262 23.82 5.59 25.91
C ILE A 262 23.22 6.01 24.56
N VAL A 263 22.05 5.46 24.21
CA VAL A 263 21.29 5.90 23.02
C VAL A 263 20.54 7.19 23.39
N PRO A 264 20.93 8.37 22.85
CA PRO A 264 20.33 9.62 23.27
C PRO A 264 18.91 9.80 22.71
N PHE A 265 18.06 10.49 23.47
CA PHE A 265 16.80 11.00 22.93
C PHE A 265 17.09 12.23 22.05
N HIS A 266 16.39 12.34 20.93
CA HIS A 266 16.60 13.42 19.95
C HIS A 266 15.32 14.23 19.79
N ARG A 267 15.43 15.56 19.85
CA ARG A 267 14.36 16.51 19.48
C ARG A 267 14.99 17.69 18.75
N TYR A 268 14.58 17.92 17.50
CA TYR A 268 15.26 18.84 16.59
C TYR A 268 16.76 18.54 16.50
N ASN A 269 17.62 19.54 16.74
CA ASN A 269 19.08 19.42 16.71
C ASN A 269 19.69 19.11 18.10
N TYR A 270 18.86 18.86 19.12
CA TYR A 270 19.30 18.65 20.50
C TYR A 270 19.25 17.17 20.91
N LYS A 271 20.15 16.81 21.82
CA LYS A 271 20.33 15.43 22.33
C LYS A 271 20.16 15.38 23.84
N TYR A 272 19.49 14.34 24.35
CA TYR A 272 19.14 14.24 25.77
C TYR A 272 19.44 12.88 26.38
N CYS A 273 19.84 12.86 27.66
CA CYS A 273 20.05 11.63 28.43
C CYS A 273 18.74 10.96 28.87
N SER A 274 17.63 11.71 28.92
CA SER A 274 16.32 11.22 29.35
C SER A 274 15.18 12.02 28.71
N THR A 275 13.97 11.46 28.74
CA THR A 275 12.74 12.17 28.36
C THR A 275 12.45 13.34 29.29
N SER A 276 12.88 13.30 30.56
CA SER A 276 12.74 14.43 31.49
C SER A 276 13.57 15.62 31.03
N CYS A 277 14.85 15.41 30.69
CA CYS A 277 15.72 16.45 30.15
C CYS A 277 15.20 17.07 28.84
N MET A 278 14.54 16.27 27.99
CA MET A 278 13.91 16.78 26.77
C MET A 278 12.73 17.71 27.05
N HIS A 279 11.90 17.42 28.06
CA HIS A 279 10.75 18.27 28.43
C HIS A 279 11.19 19.55 29.15
N VAL A 280 12.15 19.46 30.07
CA VAL A 280 12.67 20.64 30.77
C VAL A 280 13.33 21.62 29.80
N HIS A 281 14.18 21.12 28.89
CA HIS A 281 14.80 21.98 27.88
C HIS A 281 13.80 22.51 26.83
N ARG A 282 12.63 21.87 26.69
CA ARG A 282 11.55 22.40 25.85
C ARG A 282 10.89 23.61 26.51
N GLU A 283 10.61 23.54 27.81
CA GLU A 283 10.03 24.66 28.57
C GLU A 283 10.97 25.88 28.53
N ILE A 284 12.27 25.66 28.75
CA ILE A 284 13.29 26.73 28.68
C ILE A 284 13.32 27.43 27.32
N LEU A 285 13.23 26.67 26.21
CA LEU A 285 13.23 27.24 24.85
C LEU A 285 11.89 27.89 24.45
N GLU A 286 10.81 27.60 25.17
CA GLU A 286 9.48 28.21 24.92
C GLU A 286 9.30 29.52 25.72
N ASP A 287 10.11 29.75 26.76
CA ASP A 287 10.10 30.94 27.62
C ASP A 287 11.11 32.05 27.20
N GLU A 288 11.96 31.80 26.20
CA GLU A 288 12.86 32.79 25.55
C GLU A 288 12.27 33.32 24.22
#